data_AF-E4SFZ0-F1
#
_entry.id   AF-E4SFZ0-F1
#
_cell.length_a   1.000
_cell.length_b   1.000
_cell.length_c   1.000
_cell.angle_alpha   90.00
_cell.angle_beta   90.00
_cell.angle_gamma   90.00
#
_symmetry.space_group_name_H-M   'P 1'
#
loop_
_entity.id
_entity.type
_entity.pdbx_description
1 polymer ?
#
loop_
_entity_poly.entity_id
_entity_poly.type
_entity_poly.pdbx_seq_one_letter_code
_entity_poly.pdbx_strand_id
1 'polypeptide(L)'
;MSTRKITYAGMMVALTIIFLIFASILPRANSIFYILCSVSIMIIVWLFGIKEGFIVYIASSLLGVFLIPNKFVAMVYILIFGLYPIIKALCERGFPIYIEFFLKFLYYNLALIILYFMFKLIIRELPHFKFGMLLTVVSSEVIFILYDYLLTLILQKLKSFKIFGGTTHG
;
A
#
# COMPACT_ATOMS: atom_id res chain seq x y z
N MET A 1 -22.52 3.45 4.66
CA MET A 1 -21.88 2.28 5.32
C MET A 1 -22.78 1.79 6.45
N SER A 2 -22.88 0.48 6.69
CA SER A 2 -23.50 -0.08 7.90
C SER A 2 -22.59 0.11 9.11
N THR A 3 -23.13 0.19 10.34
CA THR A 3 -22.39 0.36 11.61
C THR A 3 -21.18 -0.56 11.70
N ARG A 4 -21.34 -1.85 11.33
CA ARG A 4 -20.25 -2.82 11.31
C ARG A 4 -19.09 -2.38 10.41
N LYS A 5 -19.37 -1.91 9.19
CA LYS A 5 -18.33 -1.46 8.26
C LYS A 5 -17.56 -0.26 8.81
N ILE A 6 -18.27 0.67 9.45
CA ILE A 6 -17.69 1.89 10.04
C ILE A 6 -16.72 1.51 11.17
N THR A 7 -17.12 0.60 12.06
CA THR A 7 -16.28 0.15 13.18
C THR A 7 -14.98 -0.50 12.68
N TYR A 8 -15.06 -1.45 11.75
CA TYR A 8 -13.87 -2.09 11.19
C TYR A 8 -12.98 -1.11 10.42
N ALA A 9 -13.57 -0.20 9.65
CA ALA A 9 -12.83 0.84 8.95
C ALA A 9 -12.07 1.74 9.93
N GLY A 10 -12.72 2.24 10.99
CA GLY A 10 -12.07 3.06 12.01
C GLY A 10 -10.91 2.34 12.71
N MET A 11 -11.10 1.07 13.06
CA MET A 11 -10.04 0.24 13.65
C MET A 11 -8.84 0.08 12.72
N MET A 12 -9.07 -0.21 11.43
CA MET A 12 -7.98 -0.37 10.45
C MET A 12 -7.27 0.94 10.14
N VAL A 13 -7.99 2.08 10.13
CA VAL A 13 -7.37 3.40 10.03
C VAL A 13 -6.43 3.62 11.23
N ALA A 14 -6.90 3.42 12.46
CA ALA A 14 -6.09 3.59 13.66
C ALA A 14 -4.84 2.68 13.65
N LEU A 15 -5.01 1.40 13.30
CA LEU A 15 -3.92 0.45 13.19
C LEU A 15 -2.88 0.87 12.13
N THR A 16 -3.36 1.36 10.98
CA THR A 16 -2.49 1.88 9.92
C THR A 16 -1.66 3.06 10.41
N ILE A 17 -2.25 3.99 11.15
CA ILE A 17 -1.51 5.13 11.74
C ILE A 17 -0.45 4.64 12.74
N ILE A 18 -0.77 3.67 13.59
CA ILE A 18 0.21 3.08 14.53
C ILE A 18 1.40 2.49 13.76
N PHE A 19 1.16 1.72 12.71
CA PHE A 19 2.23 1.17 11.87
C PHE A 19 3.05 2.26 11.17
N LEU A 20 2.42 3.33 10.69
CA LEU A 20 3.14 4.45 10.09
C LEU A 20 4.01 5.20 11.10
N ILE A 21 3.57 5.32 12.36
CA ILE A 21 4.38 5.88 13.44
C ILE A 21 5.62 5.00 13.67
N PHE A 22 5.45 3.67 13.73
CA PHE A 22 6.59 2.76 13.84
C PHE A 22 7.52 2.82 12.63
N ALA A 23 6.99 2.91 11.41
CA ALA A 23 7.80 3.11 10.20
C ALA A 23 8.60 4.42 10.25
N SER A 24 8.05 5.47 10.88
CA SER A 24 8.71 6.76 11.08
C SER A 24 9.83 6.71 12.13
N ILE A 25 9.66 5.94 13.21
CA ILE A 25 10.62 5.87 14.32
C ILE A 25 11.71 4.82 14.08
N LEU A 26 11.41 3.77 13.30
CA LEU A 26 12.33 2.65 13.03
C LEU A 26 12.75 2.59 11.54
N PRO A 27 13.60 3.51 11.05
CA PRO A 27 14.01 3.55 9.64
C PRO A 27 14.60 2.23 9.10
N ARG A 28 15.30 1.46 9.95
CA ARG A 28 15.91 0.18 9.56
C ARG A 28 14.89 -0.93 9.23
N ALA A 29 13.69 -0.86 9.81
CA ALA A 29 12.65 -1.90 9.67
C ALA A 29 11.35 -1.33 9.06
N ASN A 30 11.39 -0.13 8.50
CA ASN A 30 10.23 0.58 7.95
C ASN A 30 9.45 -0.26 6.92
N SER A 31 10.14 -1.08 6.14
CA SER A 31 9.57 -1.92 5.08
C SER A 31 8.52 -2.91 5.61
N ILE A 32 8.73 -3.49 6.79
CA ILE A 32 7.76 -4.42 7.39
C ILE A 32 6.48 -3.68 7.77
N PHE A 33 6.61 -2.52 8.42
CA PHE A 33 5.47 -1.72 8.82
C PHE A 33 4.66 -1.19 7.64
N TYR A 34 5.32 -0.85 6.53
CA TYR A 34 4.63 -0.50 5.30
C TYR A 34 3.79 -1.64 4.72
N ILE A 35 4.34 -2.87 4.71
CA ILE A 35 3.59 -4.05 4.29
C ILE A 35 2.38 -4.24 5.20
N LEU A 36 2.53 -4.05 6.51
CA LEU A 36 1.41 -4.14 7.45
C LEU A 36 0.33 -3.06 7.18
N CYS A 37 0.72 -1.83 6.83
CA CYS A 37 -0.23 -0.82 6.38
C CYS A 37 -1.02 -1.27 5.14
N SER A 38 -0.33 -1.83 4.14
CA SER A 38 -0.98 -2.39 2.95
C SER A 38 -1.95 -3.51 3.29
N VAL A 39 -1.57 -4.39 4.22
CA VAL A 39 -2.42 -5.50 4.67
C VAL A 39 -3.68 -4.99 5.35
N SER A 40 -3.61 -3.93 6.17
CA SER A 40 -4.79 -3.32 6.80
C SER A 40 -5.84 -2.88 5.77
N ILE A 41 -5.41 -2.24 4.68
CA ILE A 41 -6.30 -1.79 3.59
C ILE A 41 -6.79 -3.00 2.79
N MET A 42 -5.90 -3.94 2.47
CA MET A 42 -6.23 -5.17 1.75
C MET A 42 -7.33 -5.98 2.46
N ILE A 43 -7.28 -6.06 3.78
CA ILE A 43 -8.31 -6.73 4.59
C ILE A 43 -9.67 -6.07 4.41
N ILE A 44 -9.73 -4.72 4.44
CA ILE A 44 -10.99 -4.00 4.23
C ILE A 44 -11.51 -4.20 2.80
N VAL A 45 -10.63 -4.13 1.80
CA VAL A 45 -10.97 -4.39 0.39
C VAL A 45 -11.56 -5.80 0.24
N TRP A 46 -10.97 -6.79 0.89
CA TRP A 46 -11.46 -8.18 0.84
C TRP A 46 -12.79 -8.38 1.59
N LEU A 47 -12.95 -7.76 2.77
CA LEU A 47 -14.15 -7.92 3.59
C LEU A 47 -15.37 -7.17 3.06
N PHE A 48 -15.17 -5.93 2.58
CA PHE A 48 -16.27 -5.01 2.28
C PHE A 48 -16.21 -4.40 0.88
N GLY A 49 -15.20 -4.75 0.08
CA GLY A 49 -15.03 -4.32 -1.30
C GLY A 49 -14.14 -3.08 -1.45
N ILE A 50 -13.77 -2.81 -2.71
CA ILE A 50 -12.83 -1.75 -3.12
C ILE A 50 -13.26 -0.36 -2.65
N LYS A 51 -14.57 -0.05 -2.70
CA LYS A 51 -15.10 1.25 -2.27
C LYS A 51 -14.75 1.57 -0.81
N GLU A 52 -14.92 0.59 0.08
CA GLU A 52 -14.66 0.79 1.51
C GLU A 52 -13.15 0.83 1.79
N GLY A 53 -12.36 0.04 1.07
CA GLY A 53 -10.90 0.12 1.14
C GLY A 53 -10.36 1.50 0.73
N PHE A 54 -10.95 2.09 -0.31
CA PHE A 54 -10.61 3.44 -0.74
C PHE A 54 -10.95 4.52 0.30
N ILE A 55 -12.08 4.38 1.00
CA ILE A 55 -12.44 5.27 2.12
C ILE A 55 -11.41 5.17 3.25
N VAL A 56 -11.03 3.94 3.64
CA VAL A 56 -10.00 3.71 4.68
C VAL A 56 -8.65 4.27 4.26
N TYR A 57 -8.26 4.09 3.00
CA TYR A 57 -7.05 4.67 2.43
C TYR A 57 -7.07 6.21 2.50
N ILE A 58 -8.16 6.87 2.08
CA ILE A 58 -8.26 8.33 2.15
C ILE A 58 -8.17 8.82 3.59
N ALA A 59 -8.93 8.21 4.51
CA ALA A 59 -8.95 8.62 5.90
C ALA A 59 -7.58 8.48 6.58
N SER A 60 -6.93 7.33 6.39
CA SER A 60 -5.58 7.08 6.92
C SER A 60 -4.50 7.91 6.24
N SER A 61 -4.65 8.23 4.94
CA SER A 61 -3.74 9.15 4.23
C SER A 61 -3.85 10.56 4.78
N LEU A 62 -5.07 11.07 4.94
CA LEU A 62 -5.30 12.41 5.49
C LEU A 62 -4.73 12.51 6.90
N LEU A 63 -5.08 11.58 7.79
CA LEU A 63 -4.51 11.51 9.13
C LEU A 63 -3.00 11.33 9.11
N GLY A 64 -2.47 10.53 8.18
CA GLY A 64 -1.05 10.28 8.02
C GLY A 64 -0.26 11.55 7.68
N VAL A 65 -0.81 12.43 6.84
CA VAL A 65 -0.19 13.73 6.53
C VAL A 65 -0.04 14.59 7.79
N PHE A 66 -1.02 14.60 8.69
CA PHE A 66 -0.97 15.42 9.90
C PHE A 66 -0.14 14.78 11.02
N LEU A 67 -0.36 13.49 11.30
CA LEU A 67 0.17 12.82 12.48
C LEU A 67 1.58 12.25 12.30
N ILE A 68 1.99 11.88 11.08
CA ILE A 68 3.29 11.24 10.87
C ILE A 68 4.38 12.32 10.82
N PRO A 69 5.38 12.27 11.71
CA PRO A 69 6.46 13.27 11.76
C PRO A 69 7.29 13.24 10.47
N ASN A 70 7.67 12.03 10.03
CA ASN A 70 8.46 11.86 8.83
C ASN A 70 7.57 11.92 7.58
N LYS A 71 7.64 13.03 6.85
CA LYS A 71 6.85 13.23 5.62
C LYS A 71 7.28 12.32 4.47
N PHE A 72 8.56 11.90 4.42
CA PHE A 72 9.00 10.83 3.52
C PHE A 72 8.14 9.59 3.75
N VAL A 73 7.93 9.24 5.03
CA VAL A 73 7.22 8.02 5.37
C VAL A 73 5.76 8.06 4.95
N ALA A 74 5.10 9.18 5.21
CA ALA A 74 3.73 9.43 4.80
C ALA A 74 3.56 9.41 3.27
N MET A 75 4.47 10.04 2.52
CA MET A 75 4.40 10.07 1.04
C MET A 75 4.53 8.69 0.42
N VAL A 76 5.51 7.90 0.89
CA VAL A 76 5.72 6.52 0.43
C VAL A 76 4.50 5.65 0.74
N TYR A 77 3.87 5.86 1.89
CA TYR A 77 2.59 5.21 2.19
C TYR A 77 1.50 5.63 1.21
N ILE A 78 1.25 6.92 1.04
CA ILE A 78 0.15 7.43 0.20
C ILE A 78 0.28 6.90 -1.23
N LEU A 79 1.47 6.99 -1.83
CA LEU A 79 1.68 6.66 -3.24
C LEU A 79 1.85 5.17 -3.52
N ILE A 80 2.44 4.41 -2.60
CA ILE A 80 2.78 3.00 -2.85
C ILE A 80 1.95 2.12 -1.94
N PHE A 81 2.29 2.07 -0.65
CA PHE A 81 1.78 1.03 0.24
C PHE A 81 0.29 1.15 0.60
N GLY A 82 -0.26 2.35 0.55
CA GLY A 82 -1.66 2.63 0.87
C GLY A 82 -2.57 2.37 -0.32
N LEU A 83 -2.20 2.90 -1.49
CA LEU A 83 -3.03 2.83 -2.69
C LEU A 83 -2.87 1.48 -3.44
N TYR A 84 -1.70 0.84 -3.38
CA TYR A 84 -1.43 -0.38 -4.13
C TYR A 84 -2.42 -1.54 -3.88
N PRO A 85 -2.81 -1.88 -2.64
CA PRO A 85 -3.79 -2.96 -2.41
C PRO A 85 -5.12 -2.76 -3.14
N ILE A 86 -5.51 -1.51 -3.36
CA ILE A 86 -6.74 -1.13 -4.08
C ILE A 86 -6.53 -1.34 -5.59
N ILE A 87 -5.39 -0.89 -6.11
CA ILE A 87 -5.01 -1.08 -7.52
C ILE A 87 -4.88 -2.56 -7.84
N LYS A 88 -4.20 -3.32 -6.99
CA LYS A 88 -4.10 -4.78 -7.09
C LYS A 88 -5.47 -5.44 -7.20
N ALA A 89 -6.40 -5.09 -6.32
CA ALA A 89 -7.75 -5.62 -6.36
C ALA A 89 -8.55 -5.22 -7.62
N LEU A 90 -8.22 -4.08 -8.25
CA LEU A 90 -8.78 -3.68 -9.55
C LEU A 90 -8.16 -4.46 -10.72
N CYS A 91 -6.86 -4.72 -10.68
CA CYS A 91 -6.15 -5.50 -11.71
C CYS A 91 -6.55 -6.98 -11.70
N GLU A 92 -6.83 -7.55 -10.52
CA GLU A 92 -7.16 -8.97 -10.36
C GLU A 92 -8.66 -9.29 -10.60
N ARG A 93 -9.46 -8.31 -11.06
CA ARG A 93 -10.93 -8.42 -11.19
C ARG A 93 -11.44 -9.09 -12.47
N GLY A 94 -10.58 -9.82 -13.19
CA GLY A 94 -10.97 -10.55 -14.41
C GLY A 94 -10.16 -10.20 -15.66
N PHE A 95 -9.05 -9.47 -15.51
CA PHE A 95 -8.10 -9.29 -16.61
C PHE A 95 -7.29 -10.57 -16.84
N PRO A 96 -6.84 -10.84 -18.08
CA PRO A 96 -5.85 -11.88 -18.32
C PRO A 96 -4.54 -11.53 -17.61
N ILE A 97 -3.81 -12.56 -17.18
CA ILE A 97 -2.60 -12.44 -16.35
C ILE A 97 -1.58 -11.43 -16.90
N TYR A 98 -1.40 -11.37 -18.22
CA TYR A 98 -0.47 -10.44 -18.88
C TYR A 98 -0.87 -8.97 -18.69
N ILE A 99 -2.18 -8.66 -18.78
CA ILE A 99 -2.69 -7.30 -18.57
C ILE A 99 -2.62 -6.93 -17.09
N GLU A 100 -2.91 -7.86 -16.20
CA GLU A 100 -2.78 -7.66 -14.75
C GLU A 100 -1.36 -7.23 -14.37
N PHE A 101 -0.34 -7.99 -14.79
CA PHE A 101 1.06 -7.65 -14.54
C PHE A 101 1.42 -6.30 -15.17
N PHE A 102 1.03 -6.06 -16.43
CA PHE A 102 1.33 -4.80 -17.10
C PHE A 102 0.75 -3.60 -16.33
N LEU A 103 -0.50 -3.66 -15.87
CA LEU A 103 -1.12 -2.59 -15.09
C LEU A 103 -0.45 -2.38 -13.73
N LYS A 104 -0.07 -3.48 -13.05
CA LYS A 104 0.66 -3.42 -11.77
C LYS A 104 2.02 -2.72 -11.93
N PHE A 105 2.80 -3.10 -12.95
CA PHE A 105 4.08 -2.48 -13.25
C PHE A 105 3.93 -1.02 -13.69
N LEU A 106 2.95 -0.71 -14.55
CA LEU A 106 2.67 0.65 -14.99
C LEU A 106 2.36 1.54 -13.78
N TYR A 107 1.51 1.09 -12.87
CA TYR A 107 1.19 1.81 -11.64
C TYR A 107 2.45 2.04 -10.79
N TYR A 108 3.25 1.00 -10.55
CA TYR A 108 4.43 1.11 -9.69
C TYR A 108 5.47 2.09 -10.26
N ASN A 109 5.71 2.03 -11.57
CA ASN A 109 6.61 2.94 -12.27
C ASN A 109 6.12 4.39 -12.19
N LEU A 110 4.83 4.64 -12.44
CA LEU A 110 4.25 5.97 -12.30
C LEU A 110 4.35 6.49 -10.86
N ALA A 111 4.08 5.64 -9.87
CA ALA A 111 4.21 5.99 -8.46
C ALA A 111 5.66 6.35 -8.09
N LEU A 112 6.65 5.61 -8.59
CA LEU A 112 8.07 5.92 -8.40
C LEU A 112 8.47 7.26 -9.02
N ILE A 113 8.00 7.55 -10.24
CA ILE A 113 8.26 8.82 -10.93
C ILE A 113 7.67 9.98 -10.12
N ILE A 114 6.41 9.88 -9.71
CA ILE A 114 5.73 10.91 -8.90
C ILE A 114 6.48 11.11 -7.58
N LEU A 115 6.84 10.01 -6.91
CA LEU A 115 7.58 10.04 -5.65
C LEU A 115 8.95 10.72 -5.82
N TYR A 116 9.69 10.45 -6.90
CA TYR A 116 10.96 11.10 -7.21
C TYR A 116 10.81 12.63 -7.38
N PHE A 117 9.80 13.07 -8.14
CA PHE A 117 9.54 14.51 -8.31
C PHE A 117 9.10 15.18 -7.01
N MET A 118 8.30 14.49 -6.18
CA MET A 118 7.92 15.01 -4.87
C MET A 118 9.14 15.19 -3.96
N PHE A 119 10.10 14.25 -3.97
CA PHE A 119 11.34 14.41 -3.22
C PHE A 119 12.14 15.63 -3.67
N LYS A 120 12.30 15.79 -4.98
CA LYS A 120 13.01 16.93 -5.57
C LYS A 120 12.36 18.27 -5.23
N LEU A 121 11.03 18.35 -5.27
CA LEU A 121 10.29 19.61 -5.09
C LEU A 121 10.10 19.98 -3.61
N ILE A 122 9.72 19.03 -2.77
CA ILE A 122 9.29 19.29 -1.39
C ILE A 122 10.47 19.23 -0.43
N ILE A 123 11.31 18.21 -0.55
CA ILE A 123 12.39 17.94 0.41
C ILE A 123 13.69 18.60 -0.07
N ARG A 124 13.81 18.95 -1.36
CA ARG A 124 15.01 19.54 -1.99
C ARG A 124 16.29 18.73 -1.80
N GLU A 125 16.15 17.49 -1.35
CA GLU A 125 17.21 16.51 -1.23
C GLU A 125 17.10 15.57 -2.44
N LEU A 126 18.20 15.39 -3.15
CA LEU A 126 18.29 14.33 -4.13
C LEU A 126 18.65 13.03 -3.40
N PRO A 127 17.85 11.96 -3.55
CA PRO A 127 18.24 10.67 -3.01
C PRO A 127 19.62 10.29 -3.56
N HIS A 128 20.62 10.19 -2.67
CA HIS A 128 21.95 9.74 -3.03
C HIS A 128 21.91 8.23 -3.33
N PHE A 129 21.83 7.91 -4.62
CA PHE A 129 21.84 6.54 -5.09
C PHE A 129 23.27 5.97 -5.04
N LYS A 130 23.62 5.30 -3.93
CA LYS A 130 24.96 4.72 -3.70
C LYS A 130 25.46 3.83 -4.84
N PHE A 131 24.57 3.15 -5.55
CA PHE A 131 24.89 2.21 -6.61
C PHE A 131 24.51 2.69 -8.02
N GLY A 132 24.21 3.98 -8.17
CA GLY A 132 23.70 4.56 -9.40
C GLY A 132 22.19 4.39 -9.59
N MET A 133 21.64 5.24 -10.47
CA MET A 133 20.19 5.33 -10.70
C MET A 133 19.63 4.03 -11.30
N LEU A 134 20.34 3.45 -12.28
CA LEU A 134 19.89 2.25 -12.99
C LEU A 134 19.77 1.04 -12.05
N LEU A 135 20.78 0.78 -11.22
CA LEU A 135 20.74 -0.34 -10.28
C LEU A 135 19.63 -0.15 -9.23
N THR A 136 19.40 1.09 -8.79
CA THR A 136 18.32 1.37 -7.83
C THR A 136 16.96 1.07 -8.43
N VAL A 137 16.69 1.54 -9.66
CA VAL A 137 15.41 1.28 -10.35
C VAL A 137 15.20 -0.22 -10.56
N VAL A 138 16.21 -0.94 -11.06
CA VAL A 138 16.11 -2.39 -11.25
C VAL A 138 15.85 -3.11 -9.93
N SER A 139 16.55 -2.73 -8.86
CA SER A 139 16.33 -3.33 -7.54
C SER A 139 14.93 -3.06 -6.99
N SER A 140 14.36 -1.87 -7.21
CA SER A 140 13.01 -1.54 -6.76
C SER A 140 11.93 -2.34 -7.49
N GLU A 141 12.12 -2.64 -8.77
CA GLU A 141 11.22 -3.52 -9.52
C GLU A 141 11.21 -4.95 -8.96
N VAL A 142 12.38 -5.50 -8.63
CA VAL A 142 12.48 -6.82 -8.01
C VAL A 142 11.79 -6.84 -6.64
N ILE A 143 12.00 -5.79 -5.83
CA ILE A 143 11.34 -5.64 -4.52
C ILE A 143 9.82 -5.54 -4.69
N PHE A 144 9.35 -4.83 -5.71
CA PHE A 144 7.92 -4.71 -6.00
C PHE A 144 7.29 -6.06 -6.35
N ILE A 145 7.94 -6.88 -7.17
CA ILE A 145 7.46 -8.23 -7.48
C ILE A 145 7.35 -9.08 -6.22
N LEU A 146 8.36 -9.04 -5.35
CA LEU A 146 8.35 -9.74 -4.06
C LEU A 146 7.21 -9.24 -3.16
N TYR A 147 7.01 -7.93 -3.10
CA TYR A 147 5.93 -7.31 -2.34
C TYR A 147 4.55 -7.71 -2.87
N ASP A 148 4.33 -7.72 -4.19
CA ASP A 148 3.06 -8.17 -4.78
C ASP A 148 2.80 -9.64 -4.44
N TYR A 149 3.82 -10.49 -4.60
CA TYR A 149 3.73 -11.91 -4.25
C TYR A 149 3.38 -12.11 -2.77
N LEU A 150 4.04 -11.38 -1.87
CA LEU A 150 3.76 -11.42 -0.43
C LEU A 150 2.31 -11.05 -0.11
N LEU A 151 1.77 -10.00 -0.74
CA LEU A 151 0.37 -9.63 -0.55
C LEU A 151 -0.59 -10.71 -1.07
N THR A 152 -0.28 -11.35 -2.19
CA THR A 152 -1.09 -12.47 -2.71
C THR A 152 -1.09 -13.63 -1.73
N LEU A 153 0.09 -14.01 -1.21
CA LEU A 153 0.24 -15.09 -0.24
C LEU A 153 -0.55 -14.81 1.05
N ILE A 154 -0.44 -13.58 1.59
CA ILE A 154 -1.17 -13.16 2.79
C ILE A 154 -2.68 -13.22 2.53
N LEU A 155 -3.14 -12.73 1.38
CA LEU A 155 -4.56 -12.74 1.03
C LEU A 155 -5.09 -14.18 0.87
N GLN A 156 -4.34 -15.07 0.22
CA GLN A 156 -4.70 -16.49 0.09
C GLN A 156 -4.82 -17.17 1.45
N LYS A 157 -3.85 -16.91 2.35
CA LYS A 157 -3.88 -17.46 3.71
C LYS A 157 -5.03 -16.88 4.53
N LEU A 158 -5.33 -15.59 4.42
CA LEU A 158 -6.50 -14.99 5.06
C LEU A 158 -7.81 -15.63 4.59
N LYS A 159 -7.94 -15.88 3.28
CA LYS A 159 -9.10 -16.59 2.71
C LYS A 159 -9.22 -18.02 3.24
N SER A 160 -8.11 -18.75 3.39
CA SER A 160 -8.13 -20.13 3.89
C SER A 160 -8.59 -20.23 5.34
N PHE A 161 -8.33 -19.20 6.15
CA PHE A 161 -8.76 -19.20 7.56
C PHE A 161 -10.28 -19.13 7.75
N LYS A 162 -11.08 -18.81 6.72
CA LYS A 162 -12.56 -18.84 6.76
C LYS A 162 -13.20 -18.08 7.96
N ILE A 163 -12.48 -17.15 8.59
CA ILE A 163 -12.93 -16.46 9.82
C ILE A 163 -14.01 -15.41 9.54
N PHE A 164 -14.14 -14.90 8.31
CA PHE A 164 -15.30 -14.11 7.90
C PHE A 164 -15.61 -14.34 6.42
N GLY A 165 -16.87 -14.62 6.11
CA GLY A 165 -17.37 -14.73 4.74
C GLY A 165 -17.21 -13.41 4.00
N GLY A 166 -16.04 -13.20 3.39
CA GLY A 166 -15.82 -12.15 2.42
C GLY A 166 -16.66 -12.46 1.19
N THR A 167 -17.48 -11.52 0.76
CA THR A 167 -18.32 -11.67 -0.44
C THR A 167 -17.42 -11.95 -1.63
N THR A 168 -17.57 -13.15 -2.20
CA THR A 168 -17.08 -13.48 -3.54
C THR A 168 -17.75 -12.52 -4.52
N HIS A 169 -17.07 -11.43 -4.86
CA HIS A 169 -17.47 -10.63 -6.00
C HIS A 169 -16.96 -11.35 -7.24
N GLY A 170 -17.91 -11.94 -7.98
CA GLY A 170 -17.74 -12.29 -9.39
C GLY A 170 -17.82 -11.06 -10.28
#